data_AF-A0A1V5BAK4-F1
#
_entry.id   AF-A0A1V5BAK4-F1
#
_cell.length_a   1.000
_cell.length_b   1.000
_cell.length_c   1.000
_cell.angle_alpha   90.00
_cell.angle_beta   90.00
_cell.angle_gamma   90.00
#
_symmetry.space_group_name_H-M   'P 1'
#
loop_
_entity.id
_entity.type
_entity.pdbx_description
1 polymer ?
#
loop_
_entity_poly.entity_id
_entity_poly.type
_entity_poly.pdbx_seq_one_letter_code
_entity_poly.pdbx_strand_id
1 'polypeptide(L)'
;MSRISDKIEERGKLLLGYLPAIYRMDAESEAFLEKYLGIFGYEIINMEEMIADIPRYFDPKALTADEEDFLRWLTGWLSLDLFSQYASLNRDYMLKASQFYRIKGTEAGVIDLLEFFSDGKVCAKDKSTLIFRTYCKDLLDEYHTESYTLDTDDQELLDSMGEYDDTVHYIYGGDTYVIDAYLAALQGITDPDELELKKQILKKLVEPFVPAAWKVQIKVMNEADGGVTLQKLIGNDDKSWDNPLNRPLKDYLAVQKFTAIAGTLVEIRVKCRCNGNIQVAIYSDNAGSPGTVLAYVVGVPVVAGWNTIPLNTTVNLSATSYWFACVIDTTTLLCRSEFGGVSGYAPKSYGTAFTNSPPFNSITADYAIAGWGLIL
;
A
#
# COMPACT_ATOMS: atom_id res chain seq x y z
N MET A 1 -12.04 13.00 49.76
CA MET A 1 -13.25 13.23 50.58
C MET A 1 -13.65 14.70 50.64
N SER A 2 -12.75 15.68 50.85
CA SER A 2 -13.17 17.09 50.97
C SER A 2 -13.84 17.66 49.70
N ARG A 3 -13.31 17.37 48.49
CA ARG A 3 -13.83 17.91 47.22
C ARG A 3 -15.27 17.47 46.86
N ILE A 4 -15.73 16.34 47.40
CA ILE A 4 -17.11 15.83 47.16
C ILE A 4 -18.07 16.49 48.14
N SER A 5 -17.66 16.66 49.40
CA SER A 5 -18.44 17.35 50.43
C SER A 5 -18.77 18.79 50.01
N ASP A 6 -17.78 19.50 49.47
CA ASP A 6 -17.94 20.89 49.06
C ASP A 6 -18.95 21.04 47.90
N LYS A 7 -18.90 20.13 46.91
CA LYS A 7 -19.84 20.11 45.77
C LYS A 7 -21.29 19.82 46.21
N ILE A 8 -21.46 18.98 47.23
CA ILE A 8 -22.78 18.61 47.77
C ILE A 8 -23.43 19.79 48.49
N GLU A 9 -22.66 20.50 49.32
CA GLU A 9 -23.15 21.69 50.02
C GLU A 9 -23.49 22.83 49.05
N GLU A 10 -22.66 23.04 48.02
CA GLU A 10 -22.91 24.07 47.00
C GLU A 10 -24.23 23.83 46.23
N ARG A 11 -24.49 22.58 45.82
CA ARG A 11 -25.74 22.24 45.11
C ARG A 11 -26.96 22.22 46.02
N GLY A 12 -26.82 21.82 47.28
CA GLY A 12 -27.90 21.91 48.27
C GLY A 12 -28.39 23.35 48.43
N LYS A 13 -27.47 24.32 48.53
CA LYS A 13 -27.79 25.75 48.57
C LYS A 13 -28.42 26.28 47.29
N LEU A 14 -27.91 25.87 46.13
CA LEU A 14 -28.49 26.24 44.84
C LEU A 14 -29.94 25.75 44.71
N LEU A 15 -30.22 24.49 45.02
CA LEU A 15 -31.56 23.90 44.98
C LEU A 15 -32.51 24.56 45.98
N LEU A 16 -32.03 24.83 47.20
CA LEU A 16 -32.79 25.57 48.20
C LEU A 16 -33.14 26.99 47.72
N GLY A 17 -32.28 27.63 46.93
CA GLY A 17 -32.52 28.93 46.31
C GLY A 17 -33.68 28.96 45.32
N TYR A 18 -33.97 27.84 44.67
CA TYR A 18 -35.12 27.69 43.76
C TYR A 18 -36.46 27.48 44.48
N LEU A 19 -36.45 27.18 45.78
CA LEU A 19 -37.66 26.98 46.57
C LEU A 19 -38.25 28.31 47.08
N PRO A 20 -39.57 28.38 47.35
CA PRO A 20 -40.19 29.55 47.97
C PRO A 20 -39.58 29.90 49.33
N ALA A 21 -39.59 31.20 49.68
CA ALA A 21 -38.97 31.71 50.90
C ALA A 21 -39.53 31.10 52.21
N ILE A 22 -40.74 30.53 52.19
CA ILE A 22 -41.36 29.87 53.35
C ILE A 22 -40.51 28.71 53.90
N TYR A 23 -39.68 28.09 53.06
CA TYR A 23 -38.79 26.98 53.43
C TYR A 23 -37.44 27.45 54.01
N ARG A 24 -37.20 28.77 54.11
CA ARG A 24 -35.97 29.39 54.65
C ARG A 24 -36.24 30.29 55.86
N MET A 25 -37.46 30.29 56.39
CA MET A 25 -37.84 31.16 57.51
C MET A 25 -37.32 30.67 58.86
N ASP A 26 -37.14 29.36 59.00
CA ASP A 26 -36.65 28.72 60.22
C ASP A 26 -35.27 28.10 59.97
N ALA A 27 -34.28 28.48 60.80
CA ALA A 27 -32.88 28.12 60.59
C ALA A 27 -32.61 26.62 60.73
N GLU A 28 -33.38 25.91 61.57
CA GLU A 28 -33.24 24.47 61.77
C GLU A 28 -33.81 23.68 60.57
N SER A 29 -34.99 24.10 60.11
CA SER A 29 -35.64 23.56 58.91
C SER A 29 -34.84 23.83 57.64
N GLU A 30 -34.23 25.00 57.53
CA GLU A 30 -33.36 25.40 56.40
C GLU A 30 -32.11 24.51 56.33
N ALA A 31 -31.41 24.34 57.46
CA ALA A 31 -30.19 23.54 57.52
C ALA A 31 -30.46 22.04 57.25
N PHE A 32 -31.61 21.53 57.68
CA PHE A 32 -32.03 20.17 57.35
C PHE A 32 -32.34 20.02 55.85
N LEU A 33 -33.13 20.95 55.30
CA LEU A 33 -33.55 20.89 53.89
C LEU A 33 -32.37 21.09 52.94
N GLU A 34 -31.40 21.94 53.27
CA GLU A 34 -30.16 22.10 52.51
C GLU A 34 -29.40 20.78 52.38
N LYS A 35 -29.20 20.06 53.49
CA LYS A 35 -28.50 18.76 53.49
C LYS A 35 -29.31 17.69 52.76
N TYR A 36 -30.63 17.68 52.93
CA TYR A 36 -31.51 16.76 52.22
C TYR A 36 -31.47 17.00 50.70
N LEU A 37 -31.56 18.25 50.26
CA LEU A 37 -31.46 18.62 48.84
C LEU A 37 -30.04 18.40 48.28
N GLY A 38 -29.01 18.51 49.11
CA GLY A 38 -27.64 18.17 48.74
C GLY A 38 -27.50 16.73 48.22
N ILE A 39 -28.27 15.78 48.77
CA ILE A 39 -28.30 14.38 48.28
C ILE A 39 -28.81 14.32 46.84
N PHE A 40 -29.90 15.03 46.53
CA PHE A 40 -30.41 15.12 45.16
C PHE A 40 -29.47 15.92 44.24
N GLY A 41 -28.82 16.95 44.79
CA GLY A 41 -27.79 17.72 44.10
C GLY A 41 -26.60 16.86 43.68
N TYR A 42 -26.19 15.90 44.52
CA TYR A 42 -25.15 14.93 44.19
C TYR A 42 -25.55 14.05 43.00
N GLU A 43 -26.77 13.52 43.00
CA GLU A 43 -27.26 12.70 41.88
C GLU A 43 -27.33 13.52 40.58
N ILE A 44 -27.78 14.77 40.65
CA ILE A 44 -27.77 15.68 39.49
C ILE A 44 -26.33 15.92 38.99
N ILE A 45 -25.36 16.13 39.89
CA ILE A 45 -23.94 16.27 39.48
C ILE A 45 -23.46 15.00 38.79
N ASN A 46 -23.75 13.81 39.34
CA ASN A 46 -23.33 12.55 38.71
C ASN A 46 -23.92 12.42 37.31
N MET A 47 -25.19 12.80 37.12
CA MET A 47 -25.83 12.82 35.80
C MET A 47 -25.20 13.86 34.86
N GLU A 48 -24.89 15.07 35.34
CA GLU A 48 -24.21 16.10 34.56
C GLU A 48 -22.80 15.67 34.14
N GLU A 49 -22.03 15.07 35.05
CA GLU A 49 -20.69 14.52 34.77
C GLU A 49 -20.79 13.36 33.76
N MET A 50 -21.78 12.48 33.92
CA MET A 50 -22.06 11.41 32.95
C MET A 50 -22.39 11.97 31.57
N ILE A 51 -23.22 13.01 31.47
CA ILE A 51 -23.56 13.67 30.20
C ILE A 51 -22.34 14.36 29.60
N ALA A 52 -21.52 15.01 30.42
CA ALA A 52 -20.30 15.68 29.98
C ALA A 52 -19.27 14.68 29.40
N ASP A 53 -19.29 13.43 29.85
CA ASP A 53 -18.43 12.36 29.36
C ASP A 53 -18.95 11.67 28.08
N ILE A 54 -20.23 11.88 27.68
CA ILE A 54 -20.81 11.27 26.47
C ILE A 54 -19.97 11.50 25.20
N PRO A 55 -19.47 12.72 24.90
CA PRO A 55 -18.66 12.97 23.70
C PRO A 55 -17.41 12.08 23.61
N ARG A 56 -16.83 11.65 24.74
CA ARG A 56 -15.65 10.75 24.77
C ARG A 56 -15.96 9.41 24.10
N TYR A 57 -17.19 8.92 24.22
CA TYR A 57 -17.61 7.65 23.65
C TYR A 57 -17.65 7.66 22.11
N PHE A 58 -17.76 8.84 21.49
CA PHE A 58 -17.77 8.97 20.03
C PHE A 58 -16.36 9.08 19.42
N ASP A 59 -15.31 9.20 20.24
CA ASP A 59 -13.92 9.16 19.76
C ASP A 59 -13.35 7.74 19.92
N PRO A 60 -13.10 7.01 18.81
CA PRO A 60 -12.55 5.65 18.85
C PRO A 60 -11.19 5.54 19.56
N LYS A 61 -10.42 6.64 19.63
CA LYS A 61 -9.10 6.67 20.28
C LYS A 61 -9.16 7.01 21.77
N ALA A 62 -10.28 7.54 22.26
CA ALA A 62 -10.45 7.92 23.67
C ALA A 62 -11.04 6.80 24.54
N LEU A 63 -11.54 5.72 23.92
CA LEU A 63 -12.13 4.57 24.59
C LEU A 63 -11.05 3.64 25.16
N THR A 64 -11.25 3.20 26.41
CA THR A 64 -10.37 2.26 27.11
C THR A 64 -10.68 0.80 26.75
N ALA A 65 -9.82 -0.13 27.17
CA ALA A 65 -10.00 -1.57 26.90
C ALA A 65 -11.30 -2.14 27.50
N ASP A 66 -11.74 -1.62 28.65
CA ASP A 66 -12.96 -2.06 29.34
C ASP A 66 -14.26 -1.63 28.61
N GLU A 67 -14.14 -0.79 27.57
CA GLU A 67 -15.27 -0.20 26.83
C GLU A 67 -15.38 -0.77 25.39
N GLU A 68 -14.75 -1.91 25.13
CA GLU A 68 -14.71 -2.55 23.80
C GLU A 68 -16.09 -2.99 23.30
N ASP A 69 -17.03 -3.31 24.21
CA ASP A 69 -18.43 -3.58 23.88
C ASP A 69 -19.13 -2.38 23.24
N PHE A 70 -18.82 -1.15 23.71
CA PHE A 70 -19.36 0.07 23.14
C PHE A 70 -18.76 0.33 21.75
N LEU A 71 -17.45 0.09 21.60
CA LEU A 71 -16.79 0.17 20.29
C LEU A 71 -17.45 -0.79 19.30
N ARG A 72 -17.76 -2.03 19.70
CA ARG A 72 -18.49 -2.99 18.87
C ARG A 72 -19.88 -2.50 18.49
N TRP A 73 -20.62 -1.89 19.42
CA TRP A 73 -21.90 -1.29 19.10
C TRP A 73 -21.75 -0.14 18.07
N LEU A 74 -20.76 0.74 18.24
CA LEU A 74 -20.48 1.84 17.31
C LEU A 74 -20.04 1.32 15.94
N THR A 75 -19.30 0.19 15.87
CA THR A 75 -18.96 -0.45 14.59
C THR A 75 -20.21 -0.89 13.82
N GLY A 76 -21.27 -1.29 14.52
CA GLY A 76 -22.56 -1.63 13.89
C GLY A 76 -23.19 -0.47 13.12
N TRP A 77 -22.94 0.78 13.53
CA TRP A 77 -23.44 1.96 12.80
C TRP A 77 -22.75 2.18 11.46
N LEU A 78 -21.52 1.69 11.33
CA LEU A 78 -20.71 1.81 10.12
C LEU A 78 -20.71 0.51 9.30
N SER A 79 -21.70 -0.37 9.53
CA SER A 79 -21.78 -1.69 8.89
C SER A 79 -20.48 -2.49 9.00
N LEU A 80 -19.72 -2.28 10.09
CA LEU A 80 -18.47 -2.99 10.39
C LEU A 80 -18.72 -4.27 11.22
N ASP A 81 -19.97 -4.62 11.44
CA ASP A 81 -20.43 -5.84 12.09
C ASP A 81 -19.94 -7.13 11.39
N LEU A 82 -19.63 -7.05 10.09
CA LEU A 82 -19.02 -8.13 9.31
C LEU A 82 -17.51 -8.31 9.55
N PHE A 83 -16.87 -7.44 10.33
CA PHE A 83 -15.42 -7.23 10.32
C PHE A 83 -14.74 -7.59 11.65
N SER A 84 -15.34 -8.48 12.45
CA SER A 84 -14.80 -8.89 13.78
C SER A 84 -13.35 -9.41 13.75
N GLN A 85 -12.90 -9.91 12.60
CA GLN A 85 -11.55 -10.41 12.38
C GLN A 85 -10.49 -9.29 12.23
N TYR A 86 -10.92 -8.05 11.98
CA TYR A 86 -10.07 -6.86 11.87
C TYR A 86 -10.24 -5.91 13.06
N ALA A 87 -10.57 -6.46 14.24
CA ALA A 87 -10.80 -5.69 15.46
C ALA A 87 -9.68 -4.67 15.78
N SER A 88 -8.43 -5.01 15.45
CA SER A 88 -7.27 -4.11 15.59
C SER A 88 -7.34 -2.87 14.68
N LEU A 89 -7.87 -2.99 13.47
CA LEU A 89 -7.99 -1.91 12.47
C LEU A 89 -9.29 -1.10 12.60
N ASN A 90 -10.26 -1.57 13.39
CA ASN A 90 -11.57 -0.93 13.52
C ASN A 90 -11.48 0.54 13.94
N ARG A 91 -10.55 0.90 14.84
CA ARG A 91 -10.37 2.30 15.29
C ARG A 91 -9.89 3.21 14.18
N ASP A 92 -8.90 2.78 13.39
CA ASP A 92 -8.36 3.57 12.29
C ASP A 92 -9.34 3.65 11.11
N TYR A 93 -10.10 2.57 10.87
CA TYR A 93 -11.17 2.59 9.89
C TYR A 93 -12.26 3.59 10.29
N MET A 94 -12.72 3.58 11.55
CA MET A 94 -13.74 4.51 12.04
C MET A 94 -13.39 5.97 11.78
N LEU A 95 -12.12 6.34 11.94
CA LEU A 95 -11.65 7.70 11.66
C LEU A 95 -11.71 8.04 10.16
N LYS A 96 -11.51 7.06 9.28
CA LYS A 96 -11.54 7.23 7.81
C LYS A 96 -12.88 6.87 7.18
N ALA A 97 -13.82 6.30 7.93
CA ALA A 97 -15.08 5.76 7.40
C ALA A 97 -15.84 6.78 6.56
N SER A 98 -15.94 8.03 7.05
CA SER A 98 -16.58 9.12 6.31
C SER A 98 -15.95 9.41 4.94
N GLN A 99 -14.63 9.22 4.80
CA GLN A 99 -13.92 9.39 3.54
C GLN A 99 -14.27 8.25 2.58
N PHE A 100 -14.22 7.00 3.06
CA PHE A 100 -14.59 5.82 2.28
C PHE A 100 -16.05 5.87 1.79
N TYR A 101 -16.98 6.30 2.64
CA TYR A 101 -18.39 6.44 2.24
C TYR A 101 -18.62 7.53 1.19
N ARG A 102 -17.77 8.56 1.10
CA ARG A 102 -17.89 9.62 0.07
C ARG A 102 -17.49 9.13 -1.32
N ILE A 103 -16.53 8.22 -1.40
CA ILE A 103 -16.03 7.64 -2.65
C ILE A 103 -16.64 6.25 -2.92
N LYS A 104 -17.73 5.91 -2.22
CA LYS A 104 -18.45 4.64 -2.36
C LYS A 104 -18.88 4.42 -3.81
N GLY A 105 -18.67 3.21 -4.33
CA GLY A 105 -19.03 2.86 -5.70
C GLY A 105 -18.19 3.55 -6.77
N THR A 106 -16.97 3.98 -6.45
CA THR A 106 -15.97 4.42 -7.42
C THR A 106 -14.81 3.45 -7.45
N GLU A 107 -14.07 3.40 -8.57
CA GLU A 107 -12.86 2.59 -8.70
C GLU A 107 -11.83 2.95 -7.61
N ALA A 108 -11.59 4.25 -7.41
CA ALA A 108 -10.70 4.75 -6.37
C ALA A 108 -11.13 4.30 -4.96
N GLY A 109 -12.44 4.30 -4.66
CA GLY A 109 -12.94 3.83 -3.37
C GLY A 109 -12.74 2.34 -3.12
N VAL A 110 -12.81 1.52 -4.18
CA VAL A 110 -12.52 0.08 -4.07
C VAL A 110 -11.02 -0.16 -3.84
N ILE A 111 -10.16 0.60 -4.54
CA ILE A 111 -8.70 0.54 -4.34
C ILE A 111 -8.34 0.96 -2.92
N ASP A 112 -8.74 2.15 -2.47
CA ASP A 112 -8.39 2.69 -1.16
C ASP A 112 -8.84 1.77 -0.01
N LEU A 113 -10.01 1.14 -0.14
CA LEU A 113 -10.54 0.22 0.87
C LEU A 113 -9.76 -1.10 0.88
N LEU A 114 -9.43 -1.65 -0.28
CA LEU A 114 -8.64 -2.88 -0.37
C LEU A 114 -7.19 -2.66 0.11
N GLU A 115 -6.55 -1.53 -0.24
CA GLU A 115 -5.23 -1.17 0.28
C GLU A 115 -5.26 -1.03 1.81
N PHE A 116 -6.32 -0.43 2.37
CA PHE A 116 -6.46 -0.26 3.81
C PHE A 116 -6.56 -1.59 4.58
N PHE A 117 -7.28 -2.60 4.05
CA PHE A 117 -7.47 -3.89 4.74
C PHE A 117 -6.39 -4.93 4.43
N SER A 118 -5.65 -4.77 3.33
CA SER A 118 -4.64 -5.74 2.89
C SER A 118 -3.20 -5.31 3.14
N ASP A 119 -2.97 -4.06 3.56
CA ASP A 119 -1.68 -3.36 3.59
C ASP A 119 -0.93 -3.32 2.24
N GLY A 120 -1.42 -4.02 1.20
CA GLY A 120 -0.79 -4.17 -0.11
C GLY A 120 -1.28 -3.16 -1.14
N LYS A 121 -0.51 -2.99 -2.21
CA LYS A 121 -0.91 -2.12 -3.32
C LYS A 121 -1.98 -2.81 -4.17
N VAL A 122 -3.00 -2.05 -4.57
CA VAL A 122 -4.14 -2.58 -5.32
C VAL A 122 -4.31 -1.79 -6.60
N CYS A 123 -4.54 -2.48 -7.71
CA CYS A 123 -5.04 -1.86 -8.93
C CYS A 123 -6.39 -2.47 -9.28
N ALA A 124 -7.35 -1.63 -9.64
CA ALA A 124 -8.62 -2.08 -10.19
C ALA A 124 -8.59 -1.89 -11.72
N LYS A 125 -9.36 -2.72 -12.43
CA LYS A 125 -9.61 -2.57 -13.86
C LYS A 125 -11.08 -2.84 -14.13
N ASP A 126 -11.75 -1.88 -14.75
CA ASP A 126 -13.12 -2.07 -15.22
C ASP A 126 -13.12 -2.92 -16.50
N LYS A 127 -13.94 -3.97 -16.52
CA LYS A 127 -14.15 -4.79 -17.73
C LYS A 127 -15.23 -4.24 -18.65
N SER A 128 -16.01 -3.24 -18.22
CA SER A 128 -17.10 -2.66 -19.01
C SER A 128 -16.63 -1.86 -20.23
N THR A 129 -15.33 -1.50 -20.29
CA THR A 129 -14.69 -0.78 -21.42
C THR A 129 -13.92 -1.70 -22.39
N LEU A 130 -14.02 -3.03 -22.26
CA LEU A 130 -13.34 -3.97 -23.15
C LEU A 130 -14.20 -4.30 -24.39
N ILE A 131 -13.93 -3.62 -25.50
CA ILE A 131 -14.30 -4.13 -26.83
C ILE A 131 -13.17 -5.09 -27.26
N PHE A 132 -13.48 -6.37 -27.42
CA PHE A 132 -12.50 -7.35 -27.89
C PHE A 132 -12.26 -7.16 -29.39
N ARG A 133 -11.01 -6.93 -29.82
CA ARG A 133 -10.59 -6.91 -31.23
C ARG A 133 -10.11 -8.32 -31.59
N THR A 134 -10.96 -9.15 -32.19
CA THR A 134 -10.54 -10.49 -32.66
C THR A 134 -10.46 -10.52 -34.17
N TYR A 135 -9.26 -10.58 -34.73
CA TYR A 135 -9.09 -10.88 -36.16
C TYR A 135 -9.50 -12.32 -36.42
N CYS A 136 -10.41 -12.54 -37.36
CA CYS A 136 -10.72 -13.89 -37.79
C CYS A 136 -10.91 -13.91 -39.30
N LYS A 137 -9.88 -14.33 -40.04
CA LYS A 137 -10.11 -15.28 -41.12
C LYS A 137 -8.85 -15.99 -41.60
N ASP A 138 -8.94 -17.31 -41.49
CA ASP A 138 -8.29 -18.32 -42.32
C ASP A 138 -6.77 -18.46 -42.20
N LEU A 139 -6.29 -19.10 -41.14
CA LEU A 139 -5.26 -20.17 -41.14
C LEU A 139 -4.85 -20.50 -39.69
N LEU A 140 -4.73 -21.80 -39.41
CA LEU A 140 -4.19 -22.37 -38.17
C LEU A 140 -2.80 -21.78 -37.85
N ASP A 141 -2.64 -21.14 -36.67
CA ASP A 141 -1.57 -21.44 -35.68
C ASP A 141 -1.20 -20.31 -34.67
N GLU A 142 -1.77 -19.10 -34.69
CA GLU A 142 -1.47 -18.10 -33.65
C GLU A 142 -2.72 -17.31 -33.20
N TYR A 143 -3.16 -17.54 -31.95
CA TYR A 143 -4.05 -16.61 -31.26
C TYR A 143 -3.21 -15.43 -30.77
N HIS A 144 -3.35 -14.26 -31.37
CA HIS A 144 -2.78 -13.04 -30.78
C HIS A 144 -3.61 -12.61 -29.56
N THR A 145 -2.97 -12.58 -28.39
CA THR A 145 -3.53 -12.23 -27.07
C THR A 145 -3.43 -10.73 -26.74
N GLU A 146 -3.22 -9.88 -27.73
CA GLU A 146 -3.06 -8.44 -27.49
C GLU A 146 -4.42 -7.71 -27.50
N SER A 147 -4.72 -7.07 -26.37
CA SER A 147 -5.89 -6.21 -26.19
C SER A 147 -5.50 -4.74 -26.42
N TYR A 148 -6.22 -4.04 -27.29
CA TYR A 148 -6.08 -2.60 -27.50
C TYR A 148 -7.36 -1.89 -27.04
N THR A 149 -7.23 -0.80 -26.28
CA THR A 149 -8.34 0.13 -26.06
C THR A 149 -8.66 0.85 -27.36
N LEU A 150 -9.93 0.85 -27.76
CA LEU A 150 -10.38 1.56 -28.95
C LEU A 150 -10.34 3.08 -28.69
N ASP A 151 -9.84 3.86 -29.63
CA ASP A 151 -9.98 5.31 -29.59
C ASP A 151 -11.42 5.68 -29.95
N THR A 152 -12.18 6.20 -28.97
CA THR A 152 -13.59 6.56 -29.15
C THR A 152 -13.78 7.93 -29.81
N ASP A 153 -12.69 8.67 -30.04
CA ASP A 153 -12.73 9.97 -30.72
C ASP A 153 -12.55 9.82 -32.26
N ASP A 154 -12.19 8.62 -32.74
CA ASP A 154 -12.06 8.31 -34.17
C ASP A 154 -13.42 7.92 -34.79
N GLN A 155 -14.07 8.91 -35.39
CA GLN A 155 -15.41 8.78 -35.97
C GLN A 155 -15.43 7.88 -37.22
N GLU A 156 -14.35 7.86 -38.00
CA GLU A 156 -14.24 7.04 -39.22
C GLU A 156 -14.12 5.56 -38.86
N LEU A 157 -13.38 5.26 -37.78
CA LEU A 157 -13.26 3.92 -37.24
C LEU A 157 -14.60 3.42 -36.68
N LEU A 158 -15.33 4.24 -35.93
CA LEU A 158 -16.65 3.91 -35.40
C LEU A 158 -17.68 3.63 -36.50
N ASP A 159 -17.65 4.41 -37.58
CA ASP A 159 -18.57 4.25 -38.71
C ASP A 159 -18.30 2.97 -39.52
N SER A 160 -17.07 2.44 -39.49
CA SER A 160 -16.66 1.21 -40.20
C SER A 160 -16.89 -0.09 -39.42
N MET A 161 -17.28 -0.02 -38.14
CA MET A 161 -17.42 -1.18 -37.27
C MET A 161 -18.57 -2.11 -37.71
N GLY A 162 -18.25 -3.37 -38.03
CA GLY A 162 -19.26 -4.38 -38.37
C GLY A 162 -19.76 -4.34 -39.82
N GLU A 163 -19.12 -3.56 -40.70
CA GLU A 163 -19.36 -3.62 -42.15
C GLU A 163 -18.82 -4.92 -42.79
N TYR A 164 -19.23 -5.21 -44.02
CA TYR A 164 -18.92 -6.48 -44.71
C TYR A 164 -17.41 -6.73 -44.90
N ASP A 165 -16.60 -5.66 -45.01
CA ASP A 165 -15.14 -5.72 -45.16
C ASP A 165 -14.39 -5.66 -43.82
N ASP A 166 -15.12 -5.65 -42.69
CA ASP A 166 -14.51 -5.65 -41.38
C ASP A 166 -13.91 -7.03 -41.04
N THR A 167 -12.59 -7.06 -40.89
CA THR A 167 -11.81 -8.27 -40.58
C THR A 167 -11.73 -8.53 -39.07
N VAL A 168 -12.35 -7.66 -38.28
CA VAL A 168 -12.33 -7.65 -36.82
C VAL A 168 -13.71 -8.00 -36.25
N HIS A 169 -13.78 -9.01 -35.39
CA HIS A 169 -14.95 -9.27 -34.56
C HIS A 169 -14.90 -8.47 -33.27
N TYR A 170 -15.96 -7.69 -33.01
CA TYR A 170 -16.22 -7.01 -31.75
C TYR A 170 -17.13 -7.85 -30.84
N ILE A 171 -16.71 -8.11 -29.61
CA ILE A 171 -17.57 -8.68 -28.57
C ILE A 171 -18.07 -7.53 -27.70
N TYR A 172 -19.38 -7.29 -27.70
CA TYR A 172 -20.00 -6.36 -26.77
C TYR A 172 -19.93 -6.93 -25.34
N GLY A 173 -19.33 -6.18 -24.41
CA GLY A 173 -19.35 -6.51 -22.99
C GLY A 173 -20.80 -6.60 -22.50
N GLY A 174 -21.24 -7.78 -22.07
CA GLY A 174 -22.61 -8.01 -21.61
C GLY A 174 -22.99 -7.19 -20.38
N ASP A 175 -24.29 -7.07 -20.14
CA ASP A 175 -25.04 -6.22 -19.19
C ASP A 175 -24.68 -6.29 -17.68
N THR A 176 -23.47 -6.73 -17.33
CA THR A 176 -22.99 -6.79 -15.94
C THR A 176 -21.67 -6.03 -15.83
N TYR A 177 -21.68 -4.91 -15.10
CA TYR A 177 -20.48 -4.20 -14.70
C TYR A 177 -19.62 -5.13 -13.83
N VAL A 178 -18.46 -5.57 -14.33
CA VAL A 178 -17.51 -6.38 -13.57
C VAL A 178 -16.23 -5.57 -13.35
N ILE A 179 -15.87 -5.35 -12.09
CA ILE A 179 -14.59 -4.75 -11.71
C ILE A 179 -13.66 -5.88 -11.29
N ASP A 180 -12.55 -6.04 -12.00
CA ASP A 180 -11.46 -6.89 -11.57
C ASP A 180 -10.54 -6.07 -10.66
N ALA A 181 -10.53 -6.36 -9.37
CA ALA A 181 -9.59 -5.79 -8.42
C ALA A 181 -8.39 -6.73 -8.26
N TYR A 182 -7.22 -6.27 -8.70
CA TYR A 182 -5.96 -6.98 -8.60
C TYR A 182 -5.23 -6.54 -7.32
N LEU A 183 -5.11 -7.48 -6.40
CA LEU A 183 -4.33 -7.32 -5.18
C LEU A 183 -2.89 -7.75 -5.48
N ALA A 184 -1.94 -6.81 -5.42
CA ALA A 184 -0.52 -7.19 -5.38
C ALA A 184 -0.25 -7.71 -3.97
N ALA A 185 -0.13 -9.03 -3.83
CA ALA A 185 0.22 -9.62 -2.54
C ALA A 185 1.54 -9.01 -2.05
N LEU A 186 1.49 -8.37 -0.88
CA LEU A 186 2.68 -7.98 -0.15
C LEU A 186 3.42 -9.25 0.28
N GLN A 187 4.47 -9.54 -0.48
CA GLN A 187 5.59 -10.42 -0.13
C GLN A 187 5.25 -11.90 0.09
N GLY A 188 6.15 -12.74 -0.41
CA GLY A 188 6.09 -14.18 -0.25
C GLY A 188 5.90 -14.60 1.20
N ILE A 189 5.36 -15.82 1.35
CA ILE A 189 4.95 -16.51 2.59
C ILE A 189 3.48 -16.28 2.91
N THR A 190 2.60 -16.98 2.19
CA THR A 190 1.32 -17.42 2.77
C THR A 190 0.85 -18.69 2.07
N ASP A 191 0.38 -19.67 2.86
CA ASP A 191 -0.25 -20.91 2.39
C ASP A 191 -1.41 -20.60 1.42
N PRO A 192 -1.55 -21.29 0.27
CA PRO A 192 -2.67 -21.12 -0.66
C PRO A 192 -4.05 -21.08 -0.01
N ASP A 193 -4.27 -21.87 1.05
CA ASP A 193 -5.56 -21.93 1.74
C ASP A 193 -5.82 -20.66 2.59
N GLU A 194 -4.79 -20.10 3.20
CA GLU A 194 -4.88 -18.84 3.96
C GLU A 194 -5.14 -17.65 3.02
N LEU A 195 -4.57 -17.69 1.82
CA LEU A 195 -4.80 -16.66 0.80
C LEU A 195 -6.25 -16.67 0.31
N GLU A 196 -6.82 -17.86 0.07
CA GLU A 196 -8.21 -17.98 -0.36
C GLU A 196 -9.19 -17.53 0.74
N LEU A 197 -8.90 -17.85 2.00
CA LEU A 197 -9.65 -17.32 3.13
C LEU A 197 -9.61 -15.78 3.18
N LYS A 198 -8.42 -15.19 3.02
CA LYS A 198 -8.25 -13.72 2.96
C LYS A 198 -9.03 -13.11 1.79
N LYS A 199 -9.01 -13.71 0.59
CA LYS A 199 -9.81 -13.24 -0.55
C LYS A 199 -11.31 -13.25 -0.26
N GLN A 200 -11.84 -14.35 0.30
CA GLN A 200 -13.26 -14.45 0.62
C GLN A 200 -13.69 -13.41 1.64
N ILE A 201 -12.84 -13.15 2.62
CA ILE A 201 -13.07 -12.10 3.62
C ILE A 201 -13.07 -10.74 2.94
N LEU A 202 -12.01 -10.35 2.23
CA LEU A 202 -11.91 -9.06 1.53
C LEU A 202 -13.09 -8.83 0.57
N LYS A 203 -13.54 -9.88 -0.12
CA LYS A 203 -14.70 -9.79 -1.02
C LYS A 203 -15.96 -9.39 -0.26
N LYS A 204 -16.24 -10.05 0.88
CA LYS A 204 -17.36 -9.69 1.75
C LYS A 204 -17.24 -8.28 2.32
N LEU A 205 -16.01 -7.75 2.46
CA LEU A 205 -15.77 -6.38 2.92
C LEU A 205 -16.12 -5.34 1.84
N VAL A 206 -15.79 -5.62 0.58
CA VAL A 206 -15.98 -4.67 -0.53
C VAL A 206 -17.42 -4.71 -1.07
N GLU A 207 -18.09 -5.86 -1.03
CA GLU A 207 -19.44 -6.03 -1.59
C GLU A 207 -20.48 -4.97 -1.10
N PRO A 208 -20.53 -4.60 0.20
CA PRO A 208 -21.41 -3.52 0.67
C PRO A 208 -21.04 -2.12 0.15
N PHE A 209 -19.80 -1.94 -0.31
CA PHE A 209 -19.24 -0.67 -0.78
C PHE A 209 -19.41 -0.43 -2.29
N VAL A 210 -19.85 -1.44 -3.04
CA VAL A 210 -20.14 -1.32 -4.47
C VAL A 210 -21.65 -1.37 -4.75
N PRO A 211 -22.13 -0.75 -5.85
CA PRO A 211 -23.51 -0.91 -6.30
C PRO A 211 -23.86 -2.38 -6.53
N ALA A 212 -25.11 -2.78 -6.26
CA ALA A 212 -25.56 -4.16 -6.43
C ALA A 212 -25.44 -4.70 -7.87
N ALA A 213 -25.37 -3.81 -8.87
CA ALA A 213 -25.15 -4.16 -10.27
C ALA A 213 -23.68 -4.51 -10.59
N TRP A 214 -22.75 -4.16 -9.70
CA TRP A 214 -21.32 -4.39 -9.89
C TRP A 214 -20.92 -5.74 -9.30
N LYS A 215 -20.11 -6.49 -10.04
CA LYS A 215 -19.45 -7.69 -9.52
C LYS A 215 -17.97 -7.39 -9.33
N VAL A 216 -17.48 -7.53 -8.10
CA VAL A 216 -16.04 -7.40 -7.80
C VAL A 216 -15.39 -8.78 -7.81
N GLN A 217 -14.40 -8.95 -8.66
CA GLN A 217 -13.53 -10.12 -8.67
C GLN A 217 -12.19 -9.74 -8.06
N ILE A 218 -11.86 -10.29 -6.90
CA ILE A 218 -10.55 -10.09 -6.27
C ILE A 218 -9.60 -11.15 -6.82
N LYS A 219 -8.60 -10.71 -7.56
CA LYS A 219 -7.51 -11.56 -8.05
C LYS A 219 -6.28 -11.24 -7.22
N VAL A 220 -5.76 -12.25 -6.52
CA VAL A 220 -4.43 -12.11 -5.93
C VAL A 220 -3.44 -12.42 -7.04
N MET A 221 -2.54 -11.48 -7.29
CA MET A 221 -1.48 -11.69 -8.26
C MET A 221 -0.47 -12.67 -7.69
N ASN A 222 -0.55 -13.92 -8.15
CA ASN A 222 0.51 -14.91 -8.01
C ASN A 222 1.32 -14.97 -9.32
N GLU A 223 2.59 -15.37 -9.22
CA GLU A 223 3.57 -15.37 -10.33
C GLU A 223 3.12 -16.11 -11.61
N ALA A 224 2.05 -16.92 -11.57
CA ALA A 224 1.64 -17.83 -12.64
C ALA A 224 0.49 -17.34 -13.56
N ASP A 225 -0.32 -16.33 -13.18
CA ASP A 225 -1.58 -16.01 -13.89
C ASP A 225 -1.51 -14.79 -14.84
N GLY A 226 -0.31 -14.35 -15.25
CA GLY A 226 -0.15 -13.34 -16.30
C GLY A 226 -0.64 -11.92 -16.00
N GLY A 227 -0.88 -11.58 -14.72
CA GLY A 227 -1.07 -10.20 -14.26
C GLY A 227 0.26 -9.61 -13.79
N VAL A 228 0.53 -8.35 -14.19
CA VAL A 228 1.73 -7.52 -13.92
C VAL A 228 2.87 -8.33 -13.28
N THR A 229 3.50 -9.16 -14.10
CA THR A 229 4.63 -9.95 -13.65
C THR A 229 5.74 -8.97 -13.28
N LEU A 230 6.45 -9.24 -12.17
CA LEU A 230 7.76 -8.62 -12.01
C LEU A 230 8.54 -9.02 -13.25
N GLN A 231 8.93 -8.03 -14.03
CA GLN A 231 9.80 -8.22 -15.18
C GLN A 231 11.12 -7.56 -14.87
N LYS A 232 12.18 -8.12 -15.45
CA LYS A 232 13.45 -7.43 -15.49
C LYS A 232 13.25 -6.13 -16.28
N LEU A 233 13.38 -5.00 -15.61
CA LEU A 233 13.34 -3.69 -16.25
C LEU A 233 14.72 -3.26 -16.72
N ILE A 234 15.78 -3.72 -16.06
CA ILE A 234 17.15 -3.23 -16.29
C ILE A 234 18.17 -4.24 -15.75
N GLY A 235 19.34 -4.37 -16.37
CA GLY A 235 20.44 -5.19 -15.86
C GLY A 235 20.50 -6.62 -16.40
N ASN A 236 21.22 -7.50 -15.70
CA ASN A 236 21.53 -8.88 -16.12
C ASN A 236 21.23 -9.89 -15.01
N ASP A 237 20.25 -10.77 -15.22
CA ASP A 237 19.80 -11.83 -14.30
C ASP A 237 19.79 -13.24 -14.91
N ASP A 238 19.79 -13.33 -16.23
CA ASP A 238 19.66 -14.55 -17.03
C ASP A 238 20.99 -15.29 -17.22
N LYS A 239 22.09 -14.73 -16.67
CA LYS A 239 23.43 -15.27 -16.88
C LYS A 239 23.87 -16.13 -15.70
N SER A 240 24.06 -17.42 -15.96
CA SER A 240 24.61 -18.40 -15.01
C SER A 240 26.11 -18.21 -14.75
N TRP A 241 26.76 -17.23 -15.39
CA TRP A 241 28.19 -16.98 -15.26
C TRP A 241 28.55 -16.72 -13.78
N ASP A 242 29.53 -17.47 -13.27
CA ASP A 242 30.06 -17.35 -11.90
C ASP A 242 31.59 -17.20 -11.96
N ASN A 243 32.06 -16.19 -12.69
CA ASN A 243 33.48 -15.89 -12.77
C ASN A 243 33.80 -14.84 -11.69
N PRO A 244 34.66 -15.17 -10.71
CA PRO A 244 34.97 -14.24 -9.66
C PRO A 244 35.61 -12.98 -10.21
N LEU A 245 35.24 -11.85 -9.63
CA LEU A 245 36.06 -10.64 -9.73
C LEU A 245 37.39 -10.93 -9.05
N ASN A 246 38.45 -11.15 -9.82
CA ASN A 246 39.83 -11.17 -9.33
C ASN A 246 40.31 -9.76 -8.96
N ARG A 247 39.47 -8.97 -8.28
CA ARG A 247 39.75 -7.60 -7.84
C ARG A 247 39.17 -7.36 -6.45
N PRO A 248 39.94 -6.80 -5.52
CA PRO A 248 39.40 -6.40 -4.23
C PRO A 248 38.46 -5.20 -4.41
N LEU A 249 37.16 -5.42 -4.26
CA LEU A 249 36.13 -4.37 -4.35
C LEU A 249 35.53 -3.98 -2.99
N LYS A 250 36.08 -4.53 -1.89
CA LYS A 250 35.76 -4.06 -0.55
C LYS A 250 36.06 -2.55 -0.45
N ASP A 251 35.11 -1.77 0.05
CA ASP A 251 35.25 -0.31 0.16
C ASP A 251 35.47 0.40 -1.19
N TYR A 252 34.93 -0.18 -2.26
CA TYR A 252 34.81 0.46 -3.56
C TYR A 252 33.36 0.58 -3.99
N LEU A 253 33.03 1.74 -4.53
CA LEU A 253 31.84 1.95 -5.35
C LEU A 253 32.07 1.25 -6.68
N ALA A 254 31.29 0.23 -7.00
CA ALA A 254 31.18 -0.32 -8.33
C ALA A 254 29.93 0.27 -8.99
N VAL A 255 30.05 0.79 -10.22
CA VAL A 255 28.93 1.31 -10.99
C VAL A 255 28.87 0.66 -12.37
N GLN A 256 27.68 0.49 -12.91
CA GLN A 256 27.47 -0.04 -14.25
C GLN A 256 26.25 0.57 -14.91
N LYS A 257 26.40 0.91 -16.18
CA LYS A 257 25.36 1.48 -17.03
C LYS A 257 24.54 0.37 -17.69
N PHE A 258 23.24 0.54 -17.68
CA PHE A 258 22.30 -0.30 -18.42
C PHE A 258 21.23 0.56 -19.07
N THR A 259 20.59 0.03 -20.11
CA THR A 259 19.38 0.61 -20.70
C THR A 259 18.16 -0.04 -20.06
N ALA A 260 17.27 0.78 -19.51
CA ALA A 260 16.04 0.30 -18.91
C ALA A 260 14.91 0.16 -19.94
N ILE A 261 13.95 -0.70 -19.63
CA ILE A 261 12.60 -0.69 -20.19
C ILE A 261 11.73 0.20 -19.28
N ALA A 262 10.74 0.87 -19.86
CA ALA A 262 9.82 1.71 -19.11
C ALA A 262 9.02 0.85 -18.10
N GLY A 263 8.93 1.32 -16.86
CA GLY A 263 8.26 0.58 -15.80
C GLY A 263 8.58 1.10 -14.41
N THR A 264 7.94 0.49 -13.42
CA THR A 264 8.08 0.87 -12.01
C THR A 264 9.03 -0.08 -11.30
N LEU A 265 10.25 0.35 -11.00
CA LEU A 265 11.25 -0.44 -10.30
C LEU A 265 10.91 -0.60 -8.82
N VAL A 266 10.93 -1.84 -8.32
CA VAL A 266 10.59 -2.16 -6.93
C VAL A 266 11.67 -2.94 -6.19
N GLU A 267 12.54 -3.68 -6.90
CA GLU A 267 13.59 -4.47 -6.27
C GLU A 267 14.85 -4.56 -7.14
N ILE A 268 15.98 -4.81 -6.48
CA ILE A 268 17.27 -5.09 -7.11
C ILE A 268 17.68 -6.51 -6.73
N ARG A 269 17.96 -7.33 -7.73
CA ARG A 269 18.51 -8.68 -7.56
C ARG A 269 20.00 -8.65 -7.87
N VAL A 270 20.80 -9.24 -6.98
CA VAL A 270 22.25 -9.31 -7.14
C VAL A 270 22.73 -10.73 -6.86
N LYS A 271 23.62 -11.23 -7.73
CA LYS A 271 24.26 -12.53 -7.53
C LYS A 271 25.55 -12.35 -6.73
N CYS A 272 25.60 -12.99 -5.58
CA CYS A 272 26.72 -12.95 -4.66
C CYS A 272 27.41 -14.31 -4.60
N ARG A 273 28.72 -14.33 -4.40
CA ARG A 273 29.53 -15.56 -4.34
C ARG A 273 29.62 -16.15 -2.93
N CYS A 274 29.55 -15.29 -1.93
CA CYS A 274 29.73 -15.64 -0.53
C CYS A 274 28.82 -14.77 0.34
N ASN A 275 28.88 -15.00 1.65
CA ASN A 275 28.16 -14.17 2.60
C ASN A 275 28.91 -12.84 2.80
N GLY A 276 28.15 -11.78 3.07
CA GLY A 276 28.68 -10.44 3.34
C GLY A 276 27.55 -9.43 3.44
N ASN A 277 27.87 -8.15 3.35
CA ASN A 277 26.89 -7.09 3.29
C ASN A 277 27.09 -6.19 2.07
N ILE A 278 25.98 -5.72 1.51
CA ILE A 278 25.95 -4.88 0.32
C ILE A 278 25.09 -3.63 0.55
N GLN A 279 25.51 -2.54 -0.06
CA GLN A 279 24.70 -1.35 -0.30
C GLN A 279 24.47 -1.25 -1.80
N VAL A 280 23.24 -0.98 -2.24
CA VAL A 280 22.89 -0.84 -3.65
C VAL A 280 22.22 0.50 -3.90
N ALA A 281 22.42 1.07 -5.07
CA ALA A 281 21.73 2.28 -5.51
C ALA A 281 21.47 2.26 -7.01
N ILE A 282 20.50 3.07 -7.43
CA ILE A 282 20.23 3.38 -8.82
C ILE A 282 20.34 4.89 -9.03
N TYR A 283 21.00 5.26 -10.12
CA TYR A 283 21.33 6.62 -10.51
C TYR A 283 20.75 6.93 -11.90
N SER A 284 20.37 8.19 -12.13
CA SER A 284 20.10 8.67 -13.49
C SER A 284 21.38 8.69 -14.33
N ASP A 285 21.26 8.59 -15.66
CA ASP A 285 22.38 8.88 -16.57
C ASP A 285 22.54 10.39 -16.74
N ASN A 286 23.78 10.85 -16.65
CA ASN A 286 24.19 12.21 -16.97
C ASN A 286 25.32 12.14 -18.01
N ALA A 287 24.93 12.13 -19.30
CA ALA A 287 25.85 12.09 -20.43
C ALA A 287 26.89 10.95 -20.35
N GLY A 288 26.45 9.74 -19.97
CA GLY A 288 27.38 8.60 -19.83
C GLY A 288 28.18 8.58 -18.52
N SER A 289 27.71 9.27 -17.49
CA SER A 289 28.18 9.13 -16.10
C SER A 289 27.00 9.02 -15.12
N PRO A 290 27.15 8.41 -13.94
CA PRO A 290 26.10 8.41 -12.92
C PRO A 290 25.77 9.83 -12.47
N GLY A 291 24.50 10.21 -12.49
CA GLY A 291 23.98 11.54 -12.15
C GLY A 291 23.39 11.60 -10.74
N THR A 292 22.08 11.80 -10.64
CA THR A 292 21.35 11.92 -9.37
C THR A 292 21.01 10.54 -8.82
N VAL A 293 21.14 10.35 -7.50
CA VAL A 293 20.67 9.13 -6.82
C VAL A 293 19.13 9.11 -6.86
N LEU A 294 18.56 8.06 -7.44
CA LEU A 294 17.11 7.89 -7.54
C LEU A 294 16.55 7.05 -6.39
N ALA A 295 17.25 5.98 -6.02
CA ALA A 295 16.96 5.18 -4.82
C ALA A 295 18.21 4.45 -4.37
N TYR A 296 18.26 4.11 -3.08
CA TYR A 296 19.34 3.28 -2.53
C TYR A 296 18.90 2.53 -1.28
N VAL A 297 19.60 1.43 -1.00
CA VAL A 297 19.44 0.60 0.19
C VAL A 297 20.82 0.37 0.79
N VAL A 298 20.92 0.46 2.11
CA VAL A 298 22.19 0.29 2.83
C VAL A 298 22.11 -0.89 3.80
N GLY A 299 23.24 -1.55 4.05
CA GLY A 299 23.35 -2.48 5.16
C GLY A 299 22.67 -3.84 4.96
N VAL A 300 22.55 -4.32 3.72
CA VAL A 300 21.78 -5.54 3.42
C VAL A 300 22.68 -6.77 3.56
N PRO A 301 22.37 -7.72 4.47
CA PRO A 301 23.08 -8.99 4.53
C PRO A 301 22.72 -9.85 3.32
N VAL A 302 23.72 -10.47 2.70
CA VAL A 302 23.56 -11.33 1.53
C VAL A 302 24.31 -12.64 1.72
N VAL A 303 23.82 -13.68 1.07
CA VAL A 303 24.41 -15.03 1.05
C VAL A 303 24.89 -15.41 -0.35
N ALA A 304 25.66 -16.49 -0.47
CA ALA A 304 26.00 -17.04 -1.79
C ALA A 304 24.73 -17.40 -2.59
N GLY A 305 24.67 -16.98 -3.86
CA GLY A 305 23.52 -17.13 -4.75
C GLY A 305 22.86 -15.79 -5.09
N TRP A 306 21.64 -15.87 -5.62
CA TRP A 306 20.82 -14.69 -5.92
C TRP A 306 20.20 -14.14 -4.63
N ASN A 307 20.33 -12.83 -4.42
CA ASN A 307 19.73 -12.12 -3.31
C ASN A 307 18.79 -11.05 -3.87
N THR A 308 17.59 -10.97 -3.31
CA THR A 308 16.58 -9.96 -3.66
C THR A 308 16.58 -8.86 -2.62
N ILE A 309 16.76 -7.62 -3.07
CA ILE A 309 16.85 -6.42 -2.22
C ILE A 309 15.66 -5.51 -2.56
N PRO A 310 14.64 -5.42 -1.69
CA PRO A 310 13.50 -4.55 -1.95
C PRO A 310 13.92 -3.08 -1.83
N LEU A 311 13.40 -2.23 -2.73
CA LEU A 311 13.60 -0.78 -2.65
C LEU A 311 12.56 -0.16 -1.71
N ASN A 312 13.02 0.77 -0.88
CA ASN A 312 12.22 1.51 0.09
C ASN A 312 11.43 2.66 -0.58
N THR A 313 11.71 2.92 -1.84
CA THR A 313 11.16 4.04 -2.61
C THR A 313 10.92 3.57 -4.03
N THR A 314 9.72 3.82 -4.54
CA THR A 314 9.33 3.46 -5.90
C THR A 314 10.06 4.38 -6.90
N VAL A 315 10.69 3.79 -7.93
CA VAL A 315 11.39 4.55 -8.99
C VAL A 315 10.75 4.25 -10.34
N ASN A 316 10.22 5.28 -10.98
CA ASN A 316 9.69 5.17 -12.34
C ASN A 316 10.84 5.30 -13.34
N LEU A 317 11.06 4.25 -14.13
CA LEU A 317 12.05 4.20 -15.19
C LEU A 317 11.39 4.53 -16.53
N SER A 318 12.06 5.33 -17.34
CA SER A 318 11.78 5.48 -18.78
C SER A 318 12.68 4.56 -19.60
N ALA A 319 12.40 4.40 -20.89
CA ALA A 319 13.24 3.65 -21.83
C ALA A 319 14.56 4.37 -22.17
N THR A 320 15.37 4.64 -21.13
CA THR A 320 16.62 5.41 -21.17
C THR A 320 17.69 4.71 -20.35
N SER A 321 18.92 5.24 -20.37
CA SER A 321 19.99 4.66 -19.57
C SER A 321 19.95 5.08 -18.10
N TYR A 322 20.34 4.15 -17.23
CA TYR A 322 20.52 4.36 -15.79
C TYR A 322 21.78 3.62 -15.33
N TRP A 323 22.22 3.94 -14.11
CA TRP A 323 23.42 3.35 -13.51
C TRP A 323 23.06 2.59 -12.24
N PHE A 324 23.39 1.30 -12.19
CA PHE A 324 23.45 0.57 -10.93
C PHE A 324 24.75 0.86 -10.23
N ALA A 325 24.67 0.99 -8.91
CA ALA A 325 25.80 1.16 -8.04
C ALA A 325 25.74 0.18 -6.88
N CYS A 326 26.89 -0.34 -6.47
CA CYS A 326 26.97 -1.12 -5.25
C CYS A 326 28.28 -0.87 -4.49
N VAL A 327 28.23 -1.07 -3.17
CA VAL A 327 29.38 -1.03 -2.26
C VAL A 327 29.30 -2.26 -1.38
N ILE A 328 30.41 -2.95 -1.21
CA ILE A 328 30.47 -4.23 -0.50
C ILE A 328 31.48 -4.15 0.65
N ASP A 329 31.22 -4.89 1.72
CA ASP A 329 32.12 -5.00 2.87
C ASP A 329 33.18 -6.11 2.72
N THR A 330 33.04 -6.93 1.68
CA THR A 330 33.79 -8.16 1.47
C THR A 330 34.42 -8.17 0.08
N THR A 331 35.68 -8.62 0.00
CA THR A 331 36.55 -8.47 -1.17
C THR A 331 36.06 -9.15 -2.46
N THR A 332 35.36 -10.28 -2.36
CA THR A 332 34.99 -11.15 -3.50
C THR A 332 33.49 -11.41 -3.59
N LEU A 333 32.66 -10.47 -3.13
CA LEU A 333 31.22 -10.69 -2.99
C LEU A 333 30.50 -10.78 -4.34
N LEU A 334 30.82 -9.89 -5.28
CA LEU A 334 30.06 -9.73 -6.53
C LEU A 334 30.46 -10.74 -7.61
N CYS A 335 29.47 -11.24 -8.35
CA CYS A 335 29.67 -12.06 -9.54
C CYS A 335 29.62 -11.20 -10.82
N ARG A 336 30.36 -11.61 -11.87
CA ARG A 336 30.23 -11.04 -13.22
C ARG A 336 29.19 -11.78 -14.05
N SER A 337 28.48 -11.06 -14.93
CA SER A 337 27.59 -11.65 -15.93
C SER A 337 28.31 -11.89 -17.27
N GLU A 338 29.10 -10.94 -17.77
CA GLU A 338 29.85 -11.01 -19.03
C GLU A 338 30.91 -9.88 -19.17
N PHE A 339 31.55 -9.75 -20.34
CA PHE A 339 32.52 -8.70 -20.67
C PHE A 339 32.01 -7.82 -21.81
N GLY A 340 31.77 -6.52 -21.55
CA GLY A 340 31.51 -5.57 -22.63
C GLY A 340 30.83 -4.25 -22.22
N GLY A 341 30.16 -4.19 -21.08
CA GLY A 341 29.40 -3.00 -20.68
C GLY A 341 30.23 -1.87 -20.09
N VAL A 342 29.61 -0.69 -20.06
CA VAL A 342 30.18 0.52 -19.48
C VAL A 342 30.04 0.45 -17.97
N SER A 343 31.16 0.28 -17.27
CA SER A 343 31.20 0.25 -15.82
C SER A 343 32.35 1.07 -15.26
N GLY A 344 32.39 1.15 -13.94
CA GLY A 344 33.28 2.04 -13.24
C GLY A 344 33.54 1.59 -11.82
N TYR A 345 34.67 2.03 -11.27
CA TYR A 345 34.92 1.91 -9.85
C TYR A 345 35.58 3.15 -9.25
N ALA A 346 35.26 3.45 -7.99
CA ALA A 346 35.93 4.48 -7.21
C ALA A 346 36.04 4.06 -5.75
N PRO A 347 37.06 4.54 -5.02
CA PRO A 347 37.14 4.35 -3.57
C PRO A 347 35.89 4.92 -2.89
N LYS A 348 35.22 4.11 -2.06
CA LYS A 348 34.08 4.52 -1.25
C LYS A 348 33.91 3.55 -0.09
N SER A 349 34.19 4.02 1.13
CA SER A 349 34.04 3.21 2.34
C SER A 349 32.62 2.70 2.50
N TYR A 350 32.50 1.41 2.83
CA TYR A 350 31.24 0.78 3.18
C TYR A 350 30.60 1.50 4.37
N GLY A 351 29.26 1.62 4.35
CA GLY A 351 28.48 2.34 5.36
C GLY A 351 28.32 3.84 5.10
N THR A 352 28.99 4.40 4.09
CA THR A 352 28.76 5.78 3.66
C THR A 352 27.55 5.90 2.74
N ALA A 353 26.79 7.00 2.85
CA ALA A 353 25.63 7.25 2.01
C ALA A 353 26.04 7.49 0.54
N PHE A 354 25.19 7.09 -0.42
CA PHE A 354 25.39 7.40 -1.84
C PHE A 354 25.27 8.92 -2.08
N THR A 355 26.15 9.45 -2.93
CA THR A 355 26.19 10.87 -3.29
C THR A 355 25.90 11.05 -4.75
N ASN A 356 25.31 12.19 -5.13
CA ASN A 356 25.09 12.55 -6.54
C ASN A 356 26.42 12.72 -7.27
N SER A 357 26.42 12.39 -8.56
CA SER A 357 27.55 12.52 -9.48
C SER A 357 28.86 11.93 -8.93
N PRO A 358 28.86 10.65 -8.47
CA PRO A 358 30.06 10.06 -7.92
C PRO A 358 31.15 9.95 -8.99
N PRO A 359 32.42 10.25 -8.65
CA PRO A 359 33.52 10.00 -9.56
C PRO A 359 33.69 8.49 -9.77
N PHE A 360 34.15 8.08 -10.94
CA PHE A 360 34.52 6.69 -11.21
C PHE A 360 35.64 6.61 -12.25
N ASN A 361 36.47 5.58 -12.14
CA ASN A 361 37.41 5.20 -13.19
C ASN A 361 36.70 4.23 -14.13
N SER A 362 36.59 4.59 -15.41
CA SER A 362 35.91 3.77 -16.40
C SER A 362 36.65 2.46 -16.64
N ILE A 363 35.87 1.38 -16.71
CA ILE A 363 36.31 0.02 -17.06
C ILE A 363 35.25 -0.65 -17.93
N THR A 364 35.60 -1.84 -18.42
CA THR A 364 34.68 -2.74 -19.11
C THR A 364 34.46 -3.98 -18.25
N ALA A 365 33.30 -4.08 -17.64
CA ALA A 365 32.90 -5.22 -16.82
C ALA A 365 31.38 -5.23 -16.65
N ASP A 366 30.76 -6.40 -16.73
CA ASP A 366 29.34 -6.56 -16.44
C ASP A 366 29.12 -7.34 -15.15
N TYR A 367 28.44 -6.73 -14.19
CA TYR A 367 28.05 -7.35 -12.93
C TYR A 367 26.71 -8.06 -13.10
N ALA A 368 26.54 -9.18 -12.38
CA ALA A 368 25.28 -9.91 -12.30
C ALA A 368 24.32 -9.20 -11.33
N ILE A 369 23.78 -8.08 -11.79
CA ILE A 369 22.82 -7.24 -11.07
C ILE A 369 21.68 -6.85 -12.00
N ALA A 370 20.45 -6.95 -11.53
CA ALA A 370 19.25 -6.61 -12.28
C ALA A 370 18.23 -5.89 -11.41
N GLY A 371 17.52 -4.94 -12.00
CA GLY A 371 16.36 -4.29 -11.42
C GLY A 371 15.08 -4.93 -11.93
N TRP A 372 14.23 -5.34 -11.00
CA TRP A 372 12.94 -5.92 -11.30
C TRP A 372 11.82 -5.00 -10.84
N GLY A 373 10.77 -4.98 -11.64
CA GLY A 373 9.70 -4.03 -11.48
C GLY A 373 8.47 -4.39 -12.30
N LEU A 374 7.48 -3.54 -12.18
CA LEU A 374 6.17 -3.72 -12.80
C LEU A 374 6.13 -2.94 -14.11
N ILE A 375 5.72 -3.59 -15.20
CA ILE A 375 5.37 -2.92 -16.45
C ILE A 375 3.85 -2.75 -16.44
N LEU A 376 3.39 -1.49 -16.46
CA LEU A 376 1.97 -1.14 -16.54
C LEU A 376 1.52 -1.02 -17.99
#